data_AF-A0A931FUI3-F1
#
_entry.id   AF-A0A931FUI3-F1
#
_cell.length_a   1.000
_cell.length_b   1.000
_cell.length_c   1.000
_cell.angle_alpha   90.00
_cell.angle_beta   90.00
_cell.angle_gamma   90.00
#
_symmetry.space_group_name_H-M   'P 1'
#
loop_
_entity.id
_entity.type
_entity.pdbx_description
1 polymer ?
#
loop_
_entity_poly.entity_id
_entity_poly.type
_entity_poly.pdbx_seq_one_letter_code
_entity_poly.pdbx_strand_id
1 'polypeptide(L)'
;MDKRLRKNERLLKVQEQLHKIAEWKLVSLRRQVTDLQETQTVLIQALNSDDALHGLFVEPAARRLHALAGQEEQVRQARDAQNEVVLDRAMQVKRTERVVDALALEYQRTTEKRDYLALLDGFASKSDASLP
;
A
#
# COMPACT_ATOMS: atom_id res chain seq x y z
N MET A 1 -13.50 22.47 -12.19
CA MET A 1 -13.14 21.62 -11.04
C MET A 1 -12.46 22.48 -9.97
N ASP A 2 -12.92 22.41 -8.72
CA ASP A 2 -12.33 23.15 -7.59
C ASP A 2 -10.83 22.83 -7.46
N LYS A 3 -10.01 23.86 -7.17
CA LYS A 3 -8.58 23.71 -6.88
C LYS A 3 -8.35 22.80 -5.67
N ARG A 4 -9.23 22.84 -4.67
CA ARG A 4 -9.13 21.97 -3.47
C ARG A 4 -9.36 20.50 -3.81
N LEU A 5 -10.36 20.20 -4.63
CA LEU A 5 -10.65 18.84 -5.10
C LEU A 5 -9.44 18.26 -5.86
N ARG A 6 -8.93 18.97 -6.87
CA ARG A 6 -7.75 18.53 -7.65
C ARG A 6 -6.51 18.28 -6.80
N LYS A 7 -6.29 19.11 -5.76
CA LYS A 7 -5.15 18.91 -4.83
C LYS A 7 -5.30 17.61 -4.06
N ASN A 8 -6.50 17.29 -3.57
CA ASN A 8 -6.75 16.07 -2.81
C ASN A 8 -6.73 14.82 -3.68
N GLU A 9 -7.19 14.88 -4.93
CA GLU A 9 -7.03 13.77 -5.89
C GLU A 9 -5.56 13.45 -6.16
N ARG A 10 -4.71 14.48 -6.29
CA ARG A 10 -3.26 14.28 -6.42
C ARG A 10 -2.66 13.66 -5.16
N LEU A 11 -3.11 14.10 -3.98
CA LEU A 11 -2.68 13.52 -2.72
C LEU A 11 -3.09 12.04 -2.62
N LEU A 12 -4.32 11.70 -3.01
CA LEU A 12 -4.81 10.33 -3.04
C LEU A 12 -3.90 9.44 -3.89
N LYS A 13 -3.58 9.87 -5.12
CA LYS A 13 -2.65 9.15 -6.01
C LYS A 13 -1.29 8.91 -5.37
N VAL A 14 -0.76 9.90 -4.64
CA VAL A 14 0.51 9.74 -3.90
C VAL A 14 0.36 8.72 -2.78
N GLN A 15 -0.73 8.76 -2.01
CA GLN A 15 -0.97 7.79 -0.94
C GLN A 15 -1.10 6.36 -1.47
N GLU A 16 -1.79 6.17 -2.60
CA GLU A 16 -1.90 4.87 -3.29
C GLU A 16 -0.53 4.34 -3.72
N GLN A 17 0.32 5.21 -4.29
CA GLN A 17 1.69 4.86 -4.67
C GLN A 17 2.54 4.46 -3.45
N LEU A 18 2.45 5.22 -2.36
CA LEU A 18 3.17 4.90 -1.12
C LEU A 18 2.70 3.58 -0.50
N HIS A 19 1.40 3.31 -0.54
CA HIS A 19 0.85 2.03 -0.09
C HIS A 19 1.40 0.87 -0.93
N LYS A 20 1.38 0.99 -2.26
CA LYS A 20 1.92 -0.03 -3.16
C LYS A 20 3.41 -0.30 -2.93
N ILE A 21 4.20 0.75 -2.72
CA ILE A 21 5.63 0.60 -2.37
C ILE A 21 5.80 -0.17 -1.06
N ALA A 22 4.99 0.13 -0.04
CA ALA A 22 5.02 -0.57 1.23
C ALA A 22 4.65 -2.06 1.08
N GLU A 23 3.65 -2.37 0.24
CA GLU A 23 3.27 -3.75 -0.07
C GLU A 23 4.41 -4.51 -0.77
N TRP A 24 5.08 -3.88 -1.73
CA TRP A 24 6.19 -4.50 -2.45
C TRP A 24 7.35 -4.86 -1.51
N LYS A 25 7.65 -3.95 -0.58
CA LYS A 25 8.66 -4.22 0.45
C LYS A 25 8.24 -5.37 1.37
N LEU A 26 6.97 -5.45 1.75
CA LEU A 26 6.45 -6.57 2.55
C LEU A 26 6.57 -7.91 1.80
N VAL A 27 6.24 -7.93 0.51
CA VAL A 27 6.40 -9.13 -0.35
C VAL A 27 7.87 -9.54 -0.43
N SER A 28 8.79 -8.60 -0.60
CA SER A 28 10.23 -8.89 -0.61
C SER A 28 10.71 -9.51 0.71
N LEU A 29 10.27 -8.97 1.85
CA LEU A 29 10.62 -9.50 3.17
C LEU A 29 10.04 -10.89 3.39
N ARG A 30 8.80 -11.14 2.97
CA ARG A 30 8.18 -12.48 3.03
C ARG A 30 8.99 -13.50 2.22
N ARG A 31 9.39 -13.14 1.00
CA ARG A 31 10.25 -14.00 0.17
C ARG A 31 11.58 -14.30 0.86
N GLN A 32 12.24 -13.30 1.44
CA GLN A 32 13.50 -13.50 2.16
C GLN A 32 13.34 -14.46 3.35
N VAL A 33 12.24 -14.39 4.11
CA VAL A 33 11.95 -15.37 5.17
C VAL A 33 11.84 -16.77 4.58
N THR A 34 11.08 -16.95 3.51
CA THR A 34 10.92 -18.26 2.84
C THR A 34 12.26 -18.80 2.33
N ASP A 35 13.06 -17.98 1.65
CA ASP A 35 14.37 -18.38 1.12
C ASP A 35 15.31 -18.82 2.26
N LEU A 36 15.28 -18.13 3.41
CA LEU A 36 16.06 -18.52 4.60
C LEU A 36 15.57 -19.83 5.22
N GLN A 37 14.27 -20.05 5.29
CA GLN A 37 13.67 -21.30 5.80
C GLN A 37 14.01 -22.50 4.90
N GLU A 38 13.93 -22.31 3.59
CA GLU A 38 14.32 -23.33 2.61
C GLU A 38 15.81 -23.66 2.73
N THR A 39 16.68 -22.63 2.85
CA THR A 39 18.12 -22.84 3.03
C THR A 39 18.44 -23.61 4.31
N GLN A 40 17.76 -23.30 5.43
CA GLN A 40 17.90 -24.04 6.68
C GLN A 40 17.45 -25.50 6.52
N THR A 41 16.33 -25.72 5.84
CA THR A 41 15.79 -27.07 5.57
C THR A 41 16.76 -27.90 4.74
N VAL A 42 17.31 -27.33 3.66
CA VAL A 42 18.31 -27.99 2.82
C VAL A 42 19.57 -28.34 3.61
N LEU A 43 20.04 -27.45 4.49
CA LEU A 43 21.21 -27.71 5.33
C LEU A 43 20.96 -28.85 6.33
N ILE A 44 19.77 -28.88 6.97
CA ILE A 44 19.38 -29.95 7.89
C ILE A 44 19.25 -31.28 7.13
N GLN A 45 18.66 -31.28 5.95
CA GLN A 45 18.56 -32.48 5.10
C GLN A 45 19.95 -32.98 4.72
N ALA A 46 20.85 -32.09 4.28
CA ALA A 46 22.22 -32.45 3.94
C ALA A 46 22.98 -33.07 5.12
N LEU A 47 22.76 -32.57 6.35
CA LEU A 47 23.34 -33.14 7.58
C LEU A 47 22.75 -34.50 7.99
N ASN A 48 21.54 -34.83 7.55
CA ASN A 48 20.89 -36.11 7.86
C ASN A 48 21.19 -37.20 6.81
N SER A 49 21.80 -36.85 5.67
CA SER A 49 22.09 -37.78 4.57
C SER A 49 23.31 -38.67 4.88
N ASP A 50 23.14 -39.92 5.32
CA ASP A 50 24.20 -40.89 5.73
C ASP A 50 25.48 -40.88 4.87
N ASP A 51 26.47 -40.04 5.22
CA ASP A 51 27.76 -40.01 4.56
C ASP A 51 28.90 -39.99 5.58
N ALA A 52 30.00 -40.67 5.26
CA ALA A 52 31.09 -40.98 6.18
C ALA A 52 31.83 -39.74 6.74
N LEU A 53 31.54 -38.55 6.19
CA LEU A 53 32.16 -37.27 6.54
C LEU A 53 31.36 -36.43 7.57
N HIS A 54 30.20 -36.91 8.03
CA HIS A 54 29.30 -36.13 8.90
C HIS A 54 29.96 -35.52 10.13
N GLY A 55 30.74 -36.31 10.87
CA GLY A 55 31.40 -35.87 12.11
C GLY A 55 32.29 -34.63 11.93
N LEU A 56 32.90 -34.45 10.75
CA LEU A 56 33.79 -33.32 10.44
C LEU A 56 33.01 -32.03 10.10
N PHE A 57 31.77 -32.17 9.62
CA PHE A 57 30.96 -31.03 9.14
C PHE A 57 29.84 -30.61 10.09
N VAL A 58 29.58 -31.35 11.18
CA VAL A 58 28.54 -31.00 12.17
C VAL A 58 28.74 -29.60 12.76
N GLU A 59 29.94 -29.31 13.27
CA GLU A 59 30.21 -28.05 13.99
C GLU A 59 30.17 -26.81 13.06
N PRO A 60 30.79 -26.82 11.86
CA PRO A 60 30.58 -25.75 10.88
C PRO A 60 29.11 -25.57 10.47
N ALA A 61 28.37 -26.66 10.25
CA ALA A 61 26.99 -26.59 9.82
C ALA A 61 26.05 -26.10 10.94
N ALA A 62 26.27 -26.49 12.19
CA ALA A 62 25.55 -25.97 13.34
C ALA A 62 25.72 -24.45 13.50
N ARG A 63 26.97 -23.95 13.35
CA ARG A 63 27.25 -22.50 13.35
C ARG A 63 26.56 -21.78 12.19
N ARG A 64 26.56 -22.39 11.00
CA ARG A 64 25.85 -21.83 9.84
C ARG A 64 24.34 -21.79 10.06
N LEU A 65 23.76 -22.85 10.62
CA LEU A 65 22.33 -22.93 10.93
C LEU A 65 21.93 -21.88 11.97
N HIS A 66 22.71 -21.72 13.03
CA HIS A 66 22.50 -20.66 14.03
C HIS A 66 22.54 -19.26 13.40
N ALA A 67 23.51 -19.00 12.51
CA ALA A 67 23.60 -17.73 11.80
C ALA A 67 22.37 -17.49 10.89
N LEU A 68 21.91 -18.52 10.16
CA LEU A 68 20.72 -18.43 9.31
C LEU A 68 19.45 -18.19 10.13
N ALA A 69 19.29 -18.87 11.27
CA ALA A 69 18.16 -18.66 12.18
C ALA A 69 18.15 -17.23 12.75
N GLY A 70 19.32 -16.69 13.12
CA GLY A 70 19.46 -15.30 13.55
C GLY A 70 19.09 -14.29 12.46
N GLN A 71 19.49 -14.55 11.20
CA GLN A 71 19.09 -13.73 10.05
C GLN A 71 17.60 -13.82 9.79
N GLU A 72 17.01 -15.02 9.85
CA GLU A 72 15.58 -15.22 9.67
C GLU A 72 14.78 -14.41 10.70
N GLU A 73 15.19 -14.44 11.97
CA GLU A 73 14.54 -13.68 13.02
C GLU A 73 14.58 -12.17 12.77
N GLN A 74 15.73 -11.63 12.35
CA GLN A 74 15.85 -10.22 11.99
C GLN A 74 14.91 -9.85 10.82
N VAL A 75 14.82 -10.70 9.80
CA VAL A 75 13.93 -10.47 8.66
C VAL A 75 12.46 -10.61 9.06
N ARG A 76 12.11 -11.54 9.96
CA ARG A 76 10.75 -11.68 10.50
C ARG A 76 10.32 -10.42 11.27
N GLN A 77 11.18 -9.89 12.13
CA GLN A 77 10.91 -8.63 12.83
C GLN A 77 10.72 -7.47 11.86
N ALA A 78 11.57 -7.36 10.83
CA ALA A 78 11.43 -6.35 9.80
C ALA A 78 10.14 -6.52 8.99
N ARG A 79 9.73 -7.75 8.68
CA ARG A 79 8.47 -8.08 8.00
C ARG A 79 7.28 -7.63 8.83
N ASP A 80 7.29 -7.91 10.14
CA ASP A 80 6.17 -7.59 11.03
C ASP A 80 6.04 -6.08 11.21
N ALA A 81 7.16 -5.36 11.40
CA ALA A 81 7.16 -3.90 11.39
C ALA A 81 6.67 -3.34 10.05
N GLN A 82 7.06 -3.95 8.93
CA GLN A 82 6.60 -3.52 7.61
C GLN A 82 5.11 -3.80 7.38
N ASN A 83 4.55 -4.84 8.01
CA ASN A 83 3.12 -5.13 7.95
C ASN A 83 2.30 -4.00 8.60
N GLU A 84 2.73 -3.50 9.75
CA GLU A 84 2.10 -2.33 10.40
C GLU A 84 2.18 -1.09 9.50
N VAL A 85 3.32 -0.86 8.83
CA VAL A 85 3.45 0.25 7.86
C VAL A 85 2.44 0.10 6.71
N VAL A 86 2.24 -1.12 6.18
CA VAL A 86 1.26 -1.35 5.10
C VAL A 86 -0.16 -1.03 5.58
N LEU A 87 -0.53 -1.44 6.79
CA LEU A 87 -1.84 -1.15 7.39
C LEU A 87 -2.05 0.36 7.57
N ASP A 88 -1.04 1.06 8.11
CA ASP A 88 -1.08 2.52 8.27
C ASP A 88 -1.27 3.24 6.93
N ARG A 89 -0.56 2.81 5.89
CA ARG A 89 -0.72 3.38 4.54
C ARG A 89 -2.09 3.08 3.95
N ALA A 90 -2.62 1.88 4.14
CA ALA A 90 -3.97 1.53 3.71
C ALA A 90 -5.01 2.45 4.38
N MET A 91 -4.87 2.69 5.69
CA MET A 91 -5.73 3.61 6.42
C MET A 91 -5.62 5.05 5.91
N GLN A 92 -4.42 5.53 5.59
CA GLN A 92 -4.20 6.86 5.01
C GLN A 92 -4.87 7.01 3.64
N VAL A 93 -4.78 5.99 2.79
CA VAL A 93 -5.50 5.94 1.50
C VAL A 93 -7.00 6.06 1.75
N LYS A 94 -7.58 5.19 2.59
CA LYS A 94 -9.02 5.19 2.89
C LYS A 94 -9.52 6.52 3.46
N ARG A 95 -8.72 7.19 4.31
CA ARG A 95 -9.06 8.52 4.82
C ARG A 95 -9.05 9.57 3.71
N THR A 96 -8.07 9.52 2.81
CA THR A 96 -7.93 10.47 1.72
C THR A 96 -9.03 10.28 0.65
N GLU A 97 -9.38 9.04 0.34
CA GLU A 97 -10.52 8.70 -0.53
C GLU A 97 -11.81 9.37 -0.03
N ARG A 98 -12.16 9.19 1.26
CA ARG A 98 -13.36 9.80 1.85
C ARG A 98 -13.38 11.32 1.72
N VAL A 99 -12.22 11.98 1.86
CA VAL A 99 -12.11 13.44 1.69
C VAL A 99 -12.33 13.84 0.23
N VAL A 100 -11.77 13.09 -0.72
CA VAL A 100 -11.97 13.33 -2.16
C VAL A 100 -13.44 13.14 -2.52
N ASP A 101 -14.08 12.06 -2.07
CA ASP A 101 -15.48 11.75 -2.35
C ASP A 101 -16.42 12.86 -1.83
N ALA A 102 -16.18 13.32 -0.59
CA ALA A 102 -16.95 14.41 0.00
C ALA A 102 -16.81 15.71 -0.80
N LEU A 103 -15.58 16.07 -1.20
CA LEU A 103 -15.31 17.27 -2.00
C LEU A 103 -15.88 17.16 -3.42
N ALA A 104 -15.88 15.97 -4.01
CA ALA A 104 -16.46 15.72 -5.32
C ALA A 104 -17.97 15.93 -5.30
N LEU A 105 -18.65 15.41 -4.26
CA LEU A 105 -20.08 15.60 -4.06
C LEU A 105 -20.45 17.08 -3.83
N GLU A 106 -19.67 17.80 -3.02
CA GLU A 106 -19.84 19.24 -2.79
C GLU A 106 -19.68 20.03 -4.09
N TYR A 107 -18.64 19.72 -4.86
CA TYR A 107 -18.38 20.35 -6.15
C TYR A 107 -19.52 20.11 -7.14
N GLN A 108 -20.02 18.88 -7.21
CA GLN A 108 -21.16 18.52 -8.06
C GLN A 108 -22.40 19.33 -7.69
N ARG A 109 -22.81 19.32 -6.42
CA ARG A 109 -23.98 20.08 -5.93
C ARG A 109 -23.88 21.57 -6.21
N THR A 110 -22.69 22.14 -6.02
CA THR A 110 -22.44 23.57 -6.28
C THR A 110 -22.54 23.89 -7.77
N THR A 111 -22.02 23.01 -8.62
CA THR A 111 -22.08 23.15 -10.07
C THR A 111 -23.52 23.04 -10.56
N GLU A 112 -24.25 22.01 -10.13
CA GLU A 112 -25.67 21.82 -10.46
C GLU A 112 -26.51 23.04 -10.05
N LYS A 113 -26.36 23.53 -8.82
CA LYS A 113 -27.08 24.73 -8.34
C LYS A 113 -26.79 25.95 -9.22
N ARG A 114 -25.52 26.18 -9.55
CA ARG A 114 -25.12 27.31 -10.41
C ARG A 114 -25.72 27.18 -11.81
N ASP A 115 -25.68 26.00 -12.38
CA ASP A 115 -26.18 25.74 -13.73
C ASP A 115 -27.72 25.88 -13.77
N TYR A 116 -28.44 25.46 -12.72
CA TYR A 116 -29.88 25.72 -12.58
C TYR A 116 -30.21 27.22 -12.50
N LEU A 117 -29.47 27.99 -11.69
CA LEU A 117 -29.67 29.44 -11.60
C LEU A 117 -29.43 30.12 -12.96
N ALA A 118 -28.38 29.72 -13.67
CA ALA A 118 -28.10 30.25 -15.01
C ALA A 118 -29.22 29.93 -16.02
N LEU A 119 -29.86 28.76 -15.92
CA LEU A 119 -31.02 28.43 -16.74
C LEU A 119 -32.24 29.30 -16.40
N LEU A 120 -32.51 29.54 -15.12
CA LEU A 120 -33.61 30.41 -14.67
C LEU A 120 -33.42 31.86 -15.14
N ASP A 121 -32.22 32.41 -15.00
CA ASP A 121 -31.89 33.77 -15.50
C ASP A 121 -32.05 33.86 -17.03
N GLY A 122 -31.69 32.79 -17.75
CA GLY A 122 -31.92 32.69 -19.20
C GLY A 122 -33.40 32.65 -19.60
N PHE A 123 -34.28 32.09 -18.75
CA PHE A 123 -35.72 32.13 -18.97
C PHE A 123 -36.33 33.50 -18.64
N ALA A 124 -35.94 34.11 -17.51
CA ALA A 124 -36.43 35.42 -17.10
C ALA A 124 -36.05 36.54 -18.09
N SER A 125 -34.81 36.51 -18.61
CA SER A 125 -34.36 37.48 -19.62
C SER A 125 -35.06 37.31 -20.99
N LYS A 126 -35.50 36.10 -21.35
CA LYS A 126 -36.30 35.86 -22.56
C LYS A 126 -37.77 36.29 -22.41
N SER A 127 -38.34 36.23 -21.21
CA SER A 127 -39.72 36.71 -20.97
C SER A 127 -39.80 38.24 -20.99
N ASP A 128 -38.79 38.94 -20.49
CA ASP A 128 -38.74 40.42 -20.56
C ASP A 128 -38.55 40.95 -21.99
N ALA A 129 -37.89 40.17 -22.86
CA ALA A 129 -37.69 40.53 -24.28
C ALA A 129 -38.94 40.32 -25.16
N SER A 130 -40.06 39.82 -24.60
CA SER A 130 -41.27 39.47 -25.36
C SER A 130 -42.54 40.22 -24.95
N LEU A 131 -42.43 41.34 -24.24
CA LEU A 131 -43.56 42.23 -23.90
C LEU A 131 -43.45 43.60 -24.61
N PRO A 132 -44.40 43.98 -25.50
CA PRO A 132 -44.53 45.35 -26.02
C PRO A 132 -45.16 46.33 -25.02
#